data_AF-A0A9W8RYG5-F1
#
_entry.id   AF-A0A9W8RYG5-F1
#
_cell.length_a   1.000
_cell.length_b   1.000
_cell.length_c   1.000
_cell.angle_alpha   90.00
_cell.angle_beta   90.00
_cell.angle_gamma   90.00
#
_symmetry.space_group_name_H-M   'P 1'
#
loop_
_entity.id
_entity.type
_entity.pdbx_description
1 polymer ?
#
loop_
_entity_poly.entity_id
_entity_poly.type
_entity_poly.pdbx_seq_one_letter_code
_entity_poly.pdbx_strand_id
1 'polypeptide(L)'
;MKSAALRFPDLVARTPMRTHAVLTKYTSLRSYYPIFGGITPPAFEVAGVYSMLLQEAYLDYKTVSKNLQVLAFEVSASKMKLFTSSEYRQQVEETKKNKAREAARRMKAVEAINKDLPSEGVDSPSSTDSNTPKSNQEDSKPAANTQTKDITKKSEDASVTDPVDTTPNKAAGPYHWQPINITKEYKATLQGLEEARSMVRTFLVRIVQEINILNRHPELALETDRIQPHMSPFIFKELLPVGQPLTPDEEQERELANVTDQIDKVKAQKDDASTL
;
A
#
# COMPACT_ATOMS: atom_id res chain seq x y z
N MET A 1 -13.04 44.49 23.20
CA MET A 1 -12.48 43.52 22.24
C MET A 1 -13.52 42.55 21.64
N LYS A 2 -14.51 42.03 22.41
CA LYS A 2 -15.54 41.11 21.87
C LYS A 2 -16.35 41.66 20.68
N SER A 3 -16.77 42.92 20.71
CA SER A 3 -17.56 43.54 19.62
C SER A 3 -16.80 43.65 18.30
N ALA A 4 -15.48 43.86 18.35
CA ALA A 4 -14.63 43.90 17.16
C ALA A 4 -14.43 42.49 16.57
N ALA A 5 -14.25 41.48 17.41
CA ALA A 5 -14.13 40.08 16.98
C ALA A 5 -15.43 39.56 16.33
N LEU A 6 -16.59 39.96 16.84
CA LEU A 6 -17.89 39.59 16.25
C LEU A 6 -18.13 40.22 14.86
N ARG A 7 -17.49 41.35 14.57
CA ARG A 7 -17.57 42.03 13.25
C ARG A 7 -16.54 41.49 12.25
N PHE A 8 -15.58 40.68 12.69
CA PHE A 8 -14.50 40.18 11.84
C PHE A 8 -15.01 39.35 10.64
N PRO A 9 -15.98 38.42 10.78
CA PRO A 9 -16.50 37.66 9.65
C PRO A 9 -17.12 38.55 8.56
N ASP A 10 -17.91 39.57 8.94
CA ASP A 10 -18.54 40.50 8.01
C ASP A 10 -17.53 41.41 7.29
N LEU A 11 -16.48 41.83 7.99
CA LEU A 11 -15.40 42.64 7.42
C LEU A 11 -14.57 41.86 6.40
N VAL A 12 -14.32 40.56 6.67
CA VAL A 12 -13.62 39.66 5.76
C VAL A 12 -14.45 39.41 4.50
N ALA A 13 -15.76 39.17 4.65
CA ALA A 13 -16.68 38.96 3.54
C ALA A 13 -16.80 40.18 2.60
N ARG A 14 -16.74 41.40 3.15
CA ARG A 14 -16.84 42.64 2.37
C ARG A 14 -15.59 43.00 1.58
N THR A 15 -14.42 42.50 1.97
CA THR A 15 -13.13 42.90 1.36
C THR A 15 -12.23 41.70 1.05
N PRO A 16 -12.70 40.75 0.21
CA PRO A 16 -12.00 39.48 -0.01
C PRO A 16 -10.58 39.66 -0.56
N MET A 17 -10.31 40.68 -1.39
CA MET A 17 -8.96 40.95 -1.90
C MET A 17 -7.96 41.40 -0.81
N ARG A 18 -8.41 42.25 0.12
CA ARG A 18 -7.55 42.81 1.17
C ARG A 18 -7.26 41.76 2.24
N THR A 19 -8.23 40.91 2.54
CA THR A 19 -8.06 39.78 3.45
C THR A 19 -7.32 38.62 2.81
N HIS A 20 -7.51 38.36 1.50
CA HIS A 20 -6.68 37.41 0.76
C HIS A 20 -5.20 37.76 0.89
N ALA A 21 -4.80 39.04 0.76
CA ALA A 21 -3.41 39.46 0.95
C ALA A 21 -2.87 39.26 2.38
N VAL A 22 -3.74 39.24 3.40
CA VAL A 22 -3.37 38.98 4.81
C VAL A 22 -3.34 37.48 5.12
N LEU A 23 -4.17 36.69 4.44
CA LEU A 23 -4.27 35.23 4.59
C LEU A 23 -3.30 34.47 3.69
N THR A 24 -2.88 35.08 2.59
CA THR A 24 -1.90 34.52 1.64
C THR A 24 -0.53 34.58 2.27
N LYS A 25 0.21 33.46 2.25
CA LYS A 25 1.58 33.42 2.74
C LYS A 25 2.41 34.50 2.04
N TYR A 26 3.22 35.22 2.81
CA TYR A 26 4.09 36.29 2.27
C TYR A 26 5.02 35.80 1.15
N THR A 27 5.37 34.51 1.18
CA THR A 27 6.15 33.81 0.14
C THR A 27 5.44 33.73 -1.22
N SER A 28 4.11 33.84 -1.27
CA SER A 28 3.35 33.80 -2.53
C SER A 28 3.22 35.17 -3.20
N LEU A 29 3.69 36.26 -2.58
CA LEU A 29 3.65 37.59 -3.18
C LEU A 29 4.81 37.81 -4.15
N ARG A 30 4.49 38.27 -5.36
CA ARG A 30 5.49 38.60 -6.40
C ARG A 30 6.49 39.68 -5.95
N SER A 31 6.07 40.61 -5.11
CA SER A 31 6.92 41.67 -4.53
C SER A 31 7.90 41.17 -3.48
N TYR A 32 7.69 39.96 -2.95
CA TYR A 32 8.56 39.35 -1.95
C TYR A 32 9.83 38.78 -2.59
N TYR A 33 9.71 38.09 -3.73
CA TYR A 33 10.82 37.47 -4.48
C TYR A 33 12.05 38.36 -4.78
N PRO A 34 11.92 39.63 -5.21
CA PRO A 34 13.09 40.47 -5.46
C PRO A 34 13.86 40.89 -4.20
N ILE A 35 13.24 40.83 -3.02
CA ILE A 35 13.87 41.09 -1.70
C ILE A 35 14.34 39.77 -1.07
N PHE A 36 13.81 38.64 -1.53
CA PHE A 36 14.01 37.33 -0.94
C PHE A 36 15.33 36.70 -1.39
N GLY A 37 16.40 37.00 -0.65
CA GLY A 37 17.77 36.50 -0.86
C GLY A 37 18.01 35.04 -0.46
N GLY A 38 17.12 34.11 -0.79
CA GLY A 38 17.36 32.67 -0.66
C GLY A 38 17.16 32.08 0.74
N ILE A 39 16.06 32.43 1.44
CA ILE A 39 15.77 31.84 2.76
C ILE A 39 15.27 30.39 2.60
N THR A 40 15.98 29.46 3.23
CA THR A 40 15.54 28.07 3.45
C THR A 40 14.13 28.07 4.06
N PRO A 41 13.18 27.27 3.54
CA PRO A 41 11.82 27.24 4.06
C PRO A 41 11.82 27.05 5.59
N PRO A 42 10.90 27.72 6.31
CA PRO A 42 10.83 27.58 7.75
C PRO A 42 10.65 26.11 8.14
N ALA A 43 11.33 25.67 9.20
CA ALA A 43 11.40 24.27 9.59
C ALA A 43 10.02 23.59 9.71
N PHE A 44 9.00 24.32 10.17
CA PHE A 44 7.63 23.81 10.29
C PHE A 44 6.99 23.45 8.94
N GLU A 45 7.31 24.17 7.85
CA GLU A 45 6.79 23.83 6.52
C GLU A 45 7.39 22.52 6.02
N VAL A 46 8.69 22.33 6.21
CA VAL A 46 9.40 21.09 5.84
C VAL A 46 8.94 19.92 6.72
N ALA A 47 8.80 20.15 8.02
CA ALA A 47 8.26 19.16 8.96
C ALA A 47 6.82 18.75 8.61
N GLY A 48 6.01 19.69 8.12
CA GLY A 48 4.66 19.40 7.63
C GLY A 48 4.69 18.45 6.43
N VAL A 49 5.51 18.74 5.42
CA VAL A 49 5.67 17.85 4.24
C VAL A 49 6.19 16.48 4.64
N TYR A 50 7.20 16.42 5.51
CA TYR A 50 7.77 15.15 5.97
C TYR A 50 6.76 14.32 6.79
N SER A 51 6.00 14.97 7.66
CA SER A 51 4.94 14.32 8.43
C SER A 51 3.82 13.76 7.53
N MET A 52 3.48 14.47 6.45
CA MET A 52 2.51 13.96 5.47
C MET A 52 3.02 12.68 4.78
N LEU A 53 4.28 12.66 4.34
CA LEU A 53 4.89 11.46 3.73
C LEU A 53 4.87 10.27 4.69
N LEU A 54 5.17 10.51 5.97
CA LEU A 54 5.09 9.47 7.02
C LEU A 54 3.66 8.98 7.24
N GLN A 55 2.66 9.86 7.18
CA GLN A 55 1.25 9.50 7.29
C GLN A 55 0.76 8.67 6.09
N GLU A 56 1.21 8.97 4.88
CA GLU A 56 0.91 8.14 3.70
C GLU A 56 1.45 6.72 3.87
N ALA A 57 2.72 6.59 4.26
CA ALA A 57 3.33 5.29 4.52
C ALA A 57 2.64 4.55 5.68
N TYR A 58 2.17 5.26 6.71
CA TYR A 58 1.38 4.66 7.80
C TYR A 58 0.10 4.00 7.28
N LEU A 59 -0.62 4.66 6.37
CA LEU A 59 -1.84 4.11 5.76
C LEU A 59 -1.55 2.89 4.88
N ASP A 60 -0.44 2.92 4.13
CA ASP A 60 0.02 1.78 3.35
C ASP A 60 0.31 0.57 4.24
N TYR A 61 1.04 0.76 5.33
CA TYR A 61 1.34 -0.30 6.28
C TYR A 61 0.09 -0.82 7.00
N LYS A 62 -0.87 0.06 7.31
CA LYS A 62 -2.17 -0.36 7.85
C LYS A 62 -2.94 -1.25 6.87
N THR A 63 -2.84 -0.95 5.57
CA THR A 63 -3.43 -1.77 4.50
C THR A 63 -2.70 -3.11 4.39
N VAL A 64 -1.36 -3.12 4.42
CA VAL A 64 -0.56 -4.36 4.42
C VAL A 64 -0.91 -5.25 5.62
N SER A 65 -1.04 -4.68 6.81
CA SER A 65 -1.42 -5.43 8.02
C SER A 65 -2.78 -6.12 7.87
N LYS A 66 -3.77 -5.43 7.29
CA LYS A 66 -5.10 -6.00 7.05
C LYS A 66 -5.05 -7.13 6.03
N ASN A 67 -4.31 -6.95 4.94
CA ASN A 67 -4.15 -7.98 3.92
C ASN A 67 -3.48 -9.23 4.49
N LEU A 68 -2.46 -9.06 5.33
CA LEU A 68 -1.82 -10.17 6.05
C LEU A 68 -2.76 -10.88 7.02
N GLN A 69 -3.72 -10.16 7.62
CA GLN A 69 -4.72 -10.76 8.49
C GLN A 69 -5.73 -11.60 7.70
N VAL A 70 -6.22 -11.08 6.58
CA VAL A 70 -7.12 -11.81 5.68
C VAL A 70 -6.42 -13.06 5.14
N LEU A 71 -5.18 -12.92 4.66
CA LEU A 71 -4.40 -14.04 4.14
C LEU A 71 -4.15 -15.12 5.21
N ALA A 72 -3.80 -14.72 6.44
CA ALA A 72 -3.63 -15.67 7.53
C ALA A 72 -4.94 -16.43 7.84
N PHE A 73 -6.08 -15.74 7.80
CA PHE A 73 -7.38 -16.36 8.00
C PHE A 73 -7.72 -17.34 6.88
N GLU A 74 -7.52 -16.98 5.61
CA GLU A 74 -7.82 -17.84 4.46
C GLU A 74 -6.93 -19.09 4.41
N VAL A 75 -5.66 -18.97 4.80
CA VAL A 75 -4.74 -20.09 4.96
C VAL A 75 -5.17 -20.98 6.12
N SER A 76 -5.61 -20.40 7.25
CA SER A 76 -6.13 -21.19 8.38
C SER A 76 -7.42 -21.95 8.03
N ALA A 77 -8.23 -21.36 7.13
CA ALA A 77 -9.43 -21.99 6.58
C ALA A 77 -9.13 -23.01 5.46
N SER A 78 -7.85 -23.28 5.18
CA SER A 78 -7.38 -24.18 4.12
C SER A 78 -7.90 -23.85 2.72
N LYS A 79 -8.22 -22.58 2.44
CA LYS A 79 -8.69 -22.11 1.12
C LYS A 79 -7.57 -21.66 0.20
N MET A 80 -6.42 -21.34 0.79
CA MET A 80 -5.28 -20.79 0.07
C MET A 80 -3.98 -21.50 0.44
N LYS A 81 -3.10 -21.62 -0.55
CA LYS A 81 -1.74 -22.11 -0.40
C LYS A 81 -0.78 -20.93 -0.43
N LEU A 82 0.15 -20.90 0.52
CA LEU A 82 1.19 -19.88 0.58
C LEU A 82 2.37 -20.29 -0.27
N PHE A 83 2.90 -19.31 -0.99
CA PHE A 83 4.15 -19.41 -1.73
C PHE A 83 5.12 -18.34 -1.23
N THR A 84 6.40 -18.69 -1.24
CA THR A 84 7.47 -17.73 -0.95
C THR A 84 7.53 -16.71 -2.09
N SER A 85 8.00 -15.49 -1.82
CA SER A 85 8.01 -14.43 -2.85
C SER A 85 8.81 -14.83 -4.08
N SER A 86 9.99 -15.44 -3.91
CA SER A 86 10.81 -15.96 -5.00
C SER A 86 10.09 -17.02 -5.84
N GLU A 87 9.39 -17.95 -5.19
CA GLU A 87 8.66 -19.05 -5.83
C GLU A 87 7.49 -18.51 -6.65
N TYR A 88 6.75 -17.55 -6.08
CA TYR A 88 5.65 -16.90 -6.77
C TYR A 88 6.11 -16.16 -8.04
N ARG A 89 7.25 -15.43 -7.96
CA ARG A 89 7.82 -14.74 -9.12
C ARG A 89 8.17 -15.73 -10.24
N GLN A 90 8.75 -16.89 -9.91
CA GLN A 90 9.08 -17.92 -10.89
C GLN A 90 7.82 -18.46 -11.59
N GLN A 91 6.77 -18.79 -10.83
CA GLN A 91 5.51 -19.27 -11.38
C GLN A 91 4.83 -18.22 -12.29
N VAL A 92 4.87 -16.95 -11.91
CA VAL A 92 4.31 -15.87 -12.72
C VAL A 92 5.06 -15.72 -14.04
N GLU A 93 6.38 -15.81 -14.03
CA GLU A 93 7.19 -15.73 -15.26
C GLU A 93 6.98 -16.94 -16.16
N GLU A 94 6.85 -18.14 -15.60
CA GLU A 94 6.53 -19.35 -16.37
C GLU A 94 5.14 -19.30 -17.00
N THR A 95 4.12 -18.88 -16.23
CA THR A 95 2.76 -18.75 -16.74
C THR A 95 2.64 -17.68 -17.83
N LYS A 96 3.37 -16.55 -17.70
CA LYS A 96 3.47 -15.55 -18.77
C LYS A 96 4.11 -16.12 -20.03
N LYS A 97 5.23 -16.84 -19.90
CA LYS A 97 5.91 -17.49 -21.04
C LYS A 97 5.01 -18.51 -21.73
N ASN A 98 4.27 -19.30 -20.96
CA ASN A 98 3.34 -20.30 -21.50
C ASN A 98 2.16 -19.65 -22.22
N LYS A 99 1.54 -18.61 -21.64
CA LYS A 99 0.47 -17.83 -22.30
C LYS A 99 0.96 -17.17 -23.58
N ALA A 100 2.17 -16.61 -23.60
CA ALA A 100 2.77 -16.03 -24.80
C ALA A 100 2.99 -17.08 -25.91
N ARG A 101 3.48 -18.28 -25.56
CA ARG A 101 3.64 -19.39 -26.51
C ARG A 101 2.29 -19.86 -27.06
N GLU A 102 1.26 -19.95 -26.22
CA GLU A 102 -0.09 -20.32 -26.64
C GLU A 102 -0.72 -19.26 -27.55
N ALA A 103 -0.58 -17.98 -27.21
CA ALA A 103 -1.03 -16.87 -28.05
C ALA A 103 -0.34 -16.87 -29.42
N ALA A 104 0.98 -17.11 -29.46
CA ALA A 104 1.71 -17.23 -30.71
C ALA A 104 1.26 -18.43 -31.56
N ARG A 105 0.93 -19.57 -30.93
CA ARG A 105 0.36 -20.74 -31.62
C ARG A 105 -1.03 -20.42 -32.19
N ARG A 106 -1.89 -19.75 -31.43
CA ARG A 106 -3.22 -19.33 -31.89
C ARG A 106 -3.14 -18.34 -33.05
N MET A 107 -2.24 -17.35 -32.99
CA MET A 107 -2.04 -16.41 -34.10
C MET A 107 -1.58 -17.12 -35.38
N LYS A 108 -0.61 -18.05 -35.28
CA LYS A 108 -0.18 -18.85 -36.44
C LYS A 108 -1.30 -19.73 -37.01
N ALA A 109 -2.16 -20.28 -36.15
CA ALA A 109 -3.30 -21.09 -36.60
C ALA A 109 -4.35 -20.24 -37.33
N VAL A 110 -4.65 -19.03 -36.85
CA VAL A 110 -5.58 -18.09 -37.50
C VAL A 110 -5.03 -17.61 -38.85
N GLU A 111 -3.72 -17.32 -38.91
CA GLU A 111 -3.05 -16.92 -40.16
C GLU A 111 -3.06 -18.04 -41.22
N ALA A 112 -2.93 -19.29 -40.80
CA ALA A 112 -3.04 -20.44 -41.71
C ALA A 112 -4.47 -20.59 -42.27
N ILE A 113 -5.50 -20.39 -41.45
CA ILE A 113 -6.91 -20.48 -41.89
C ILE A 113 -7.27 -19.37 -42.89
N ASN A 114 -6.79 -18.14 -42.68
CA ASN A 114 -7.05 -17.03 -43.59
C ASN A 114 -6.31 -17.13 -44.95
N LYS A 115 -5.33 -18.04 -45.06
CA LYS A 115 -4.57 -18.25 -46.31
C LYS A 115 -5.28 -19.18 -47.30
N ASP A 116 -6.31 -19.92 -46.84
CA ASP A 116 -7.03 -20.92 -47.64
C ASP A 116 -8.40 -20.42 -48.18
N LEU A 117 -8.74 -19.13 -48.02
CA LEU A 117 -9.90 -18.53 -48.71
C LEU A 117 -9.47 -17.93 -50.07
N PRO A 118 -10.03 -18.40 -51.20
CA PRO A 118 -9.75 -17.81 -52.50
C PRO A 118 -10.35 -16.40 -52.60
N SER A 119 -9.51 -15.46 -53.07
CA SER A 119 -9.94 -14.14 -53.50
C SER A 119 -10.76 -14.25 -54.79
N GLU A 120 -12.06 -14.03 -54.71
CA GLU A 120 -12.81 -13.53 -55.87
C GLU A 120 -12.98 -12.02 -55.72
N GLY A 121 -12.36 -11.27 -56.62
CA GLY A 121 -12.63 -9.85 -56.80
C GLY A 121 -13.68 -9.64 -57.87
N VAL A 122 -14.63 -8.74 -57.62
CA VAL A 122 -15.28 -7.91 -58.65
C VAL A 122 -15.59 -6.54 -58.04
N ASP A 123 -15.41 -5.52 -58.89
CA ASP A 123 -15.28 -4.08 -58.66
C ASP A 123 -16.48 -3.30 -58.08
N SER A 124 -16.15 -2.10 -57.59
CA SER A 124 -17.02 -1.01 -57.09
C SER A 124 -17.91 -0.36 -58.18
N PRO A 125 -18.93 0.46 -57.83
CA PRO A 125 -18.68 1.90 -57.67
C PRO A 125 -19.52 2.68 -56.62
N SER A 126 -18.85 3.62 -55.96
CA SER A 126 -19.24 5.01 -55.60
C SER A 126 -20.73 5.44 -55.56
N SER A 127 -21.18 6.01 -54.43
CA SER A 127 -21.47 7.47 -54.30
C SER A 127 -22.10 7.86 -52.94
N THR A 128 -21.56 8.91 -52.31
CA THR A 128 -22.18 9.99 -51.50
C THR A 128 -23.54 9.75 -50.83
N ASP A 129 -23.66 9.98 -49.51
CA ASP A 129 -24.13 11.29 -49.04
C ASP A 129 -23.96 11.55 -47.53
N SER A 130 -23.94 12.84 -47.24
CA SER A 130 -23.71 13.48 -45.95
C SER A 130 -24.95 13.40 -45.05
N ASN A 131 -24.80 13.24 -43.73
CA ASN A 131 -25.54 14.07 -42.78
C ASN A 131 -25.04 13.98 -41.33
N THR A 132 -24.63 15.14 -40.83
CA THR A 132 -24.58 15.51 -39.41
C THR A 132 -26.03 15.79 -38.94
N PRO A 133 -26.36 15.60 -37.65
CA PRO A 133 -26.85 16.76 -36.91
C PRO A 133 -26.28 16.91 -35.50
N LYS A 134 -26.20 18.18 -35.08
CA LYS A 134 -25.82 18.71 -33.77
C LYS A 134 -26.94 18.59 -32.73
N SER A 135 -26.52 18.78 -31.47
CA SER A 135 -27.27 19.26 -30.29
C SER A 135 -28.04 18.17 -29.52
N ASN A 136 -28.11 18.13 -28.18
CA ASN A 136 -28.08 19.20 -27.18
C ASN A 136 -27.45 18.74 -25.84
N GLN A 137 -27.00 19.74 -25.08
CA GLN A 137 -26.77 19.69 -23.63
C GLN A 137 -28.05 19.36 -22.88
N GLU A 138 -27.94 18.70 -21.72
CA GLU A 138 -28.66 19.18 -20.53
C GLU A 138 -28.04 18.64 -19.23
N ASP A 139 -28.25 19.46 -18.21
CA ASP A 139 -27.67 19.46 -16.87
C ASP A 139 -27.89 18.19 -16.06
N SER A 140 -26.92 17.86 -15.19
CA SER A 140 -27.21 17.14 -13.95
C SER A 140 -26.20 17.51 -12.87
N LYS A 141 -26.63 18.46 -12.04
CA LYS A 141 -26.18 18.70 -10.67
C LYS A 141 -26.31 17.39 -9.86
N PRO A 142 -25.48 17.20 -8.81
CA PRO A 142 -26.14 16.88 -7.55
C PRO A 142 -25.60 17.68 -6.37
N ALA A 143 -26.57 18.03 -5.53
CA ALA A 143 -26.41 18.50 -4.18
C ALA A 143 -26.15 17.33 -3.21
N ALA A 144 -26.03 17.69 -1.92
CA ALA A 144 -25.96 16.88 -0.71
C ALA A 144 -24.51 16.62 -0.22
N ASN A 145 -23.99 17.34 0.77
CA ASN A 145 -24.42 17.55 2.17
C ASN A 145 -23.99 16.41 3.11
N THR A 146 -23.49 16.85 4.26
CA THR A 146 -23.49 16.20 5.58
C THR A 146 -22.20 15.53 6.05
N GLN A 147 -21.44 16.34 6.81
CA GLN A 147 -21.01 16.12 8.20
C GLN A 147 -20.63 14.69 8.62
N THR A 148 -19.45 14.57 9.22
CA THR A 148 -19.26 13.59 10.29
C THR A 148 -18.48 14.21 11.44
N LYS A 149 -19.05 14.03 12.63
CA LYS A 149 -18.67 14.59 13.92
C LYS A 149 -17.50 13.82 14.54
N ASP A 150 -16.74 14.58 15.31
CA ASP A 150 -15.84 14.17 16.39
C ASP A 150 -16.39 13.04 17.26
N ILE A 151 -15.54 12.06 17.55
CA ILE A 151 -15.56 11.33 18.82
C ILE A 151 -14.12 11.20 19.34
N THR A 152 -13.91 11.88 20.48
CA THR A 152 -12.79 11.79 21.42
C THR A 152 -12.71 10.42 22.09
N LYS A 153 -11.51 9.85 22.28
CA LYS A 153 -10.96 9.48 23.61
C LYS A 153 -9.61 8.73 23.58
N LYS A 154 -8.66 9.38 24.26
CA LYS A 154 -7.62 8.89 25.18
C LYS A 154 -7.67 7.41 25.60
N SER A 155 -6.55 6.73 25.37
CA SER A 155 -5.92 5.66 26.17
C SER A 155 -4.47 5.55 25.61
N GLU A 156 -3.41 5.16 26.31
CA GLU A 156 -3.13 4.06 27.22
C GLU A 156 -1.80 4.39 27.94
N ASP A 157 -1.47 3.70 29.03
CA ASP A 157 -0.12 3.11 29.10
C ASP A 157 -0.07 1.94 30.09
N ALA A 158 0.44 0.81 29.62
CA ALA A 158 1.13 -0.17 30.43
C ALA A 158 2.00 -1.09 29.55
N SER A 159 3.28 -1.15 29.96
CA SER A 159 4.18 -2.31 29.97
C SER A 159 5.28 -2.41 28.90
N VAL A 160 6.40 -2.90 29.42
CA VAL A 160 7.82 -2.77 29.06
C VAL A 160 8.44 -4.18 29.09
N THR A 161 9.65 -4.30 28.50
CA THR A 161 10.69 -5.38 28.53
C THR A 161 10.59 -6.49 27.48
N ASP A 162 11.64 -7.04 26.83
CA ASP A 162 13.10 -6.79 26.57
C ASP A 162 13.62 -8.05 25.76
N PRO A 163 14.93 -8.29 25.45
CA PRO A 163 16.01 -7.50 24.81
C PRO A 163 16.76 -8.31 23.68
N VAL A 164 17.96 -7.84 23.23
CA VAL A 164 19.07 -8.47 22.42
C VAL A 164 19.41 -7.63 21.16
N ASP A 165 20.63 -7.20 20.79
CA ASP A 165 22.01 -7.23 21.31
C ASP A 165 22.77 -5.99 20.75
N THR A 166 23.79 -5.48 21.45
CA THR A 166 24.45 -4.18 21.16
C THR A 166 25.93 -4.34 20.75
N THR A 167 26.35 -3.60 19.70
CA THR A 167 27.73 -3.08 19.57
C THR A 167 27.70 -1.55 19.63
N PRO A 168 28.74 -0.88 20.19
CA PRO A 168 28.59 0.42 20.83
C PRO A 168 28.55 1.57 19.82
N ASN A 169 27.38 2.18 19.68
CA ASN A 169 27.09 3.20 18.69
C ASN A 169 27.43 4.61 19.24
N LYS A 170 28.56 5.18 18.80
CA LYS A 170 29.04 6.54 19.16
C LYS A 170 28.32 7.66 18.40
N ALA A 171 27.07 7.45 17.95
CA ALA A 171 26.33 8.44 17.16
C ALA A 171 24.84 8.54 17.51
N ALA A 172 24.43 8.02 18.67
CA ALA A 172 23.04 8.02 19.06
C ALA A 172 22.63 9.31 19.77
N GLY A 173 22.44 10.38 19.01
CA GLY A 173 21.65 11.52 19.49
C GLY A 173 20.23 11.07 19.87
N PRO A 174 19.50 11.78 20.75
CA PRO A 174 18.25 11.30 21.35
C PRO A 174 17.05 11.07 20.39
N TYR A 175 17.21 11.27 19.07
CA TYR A 175 16.12 11.26 18.09
C TYR A 175 16.50 10.62 16.74
N HIS A 176 17.29 9.55 16.76
CA HIS A 176 17.72 8.84 15.55
C HIS A 176 17.22 7.39 15.52
N TRP A 177 16.83 6.92 14.33
CA TRP A 177 16.44 5.53 14.12
C TRP A 177 17.64 4.68 13.72
N GLN A 178 17.67 3.44 14.20
CA GLN A 178 18.52 2.42 13.60
C GLN A 178 17.92 1.98 12.26
N PRO A 179 18.73 1.89 11.17
CA PRO A 179 18.27 1.39 9.88
C PRO A 179 17.61 0.02 10.01
N ILE A 180 16.42 -0.13 9.42
CA ILE A 180 15.76 -1.43 9.30
C ILE A 180 16.18 -2.04 7.96
N ASN A 181 17.06 -3.05 8.01
CA ASN A 181 17.50 -3.78 6.84
C ASN A 181 16.89 -5.18 6.84
N ILE A 182 15.69 -5.32 6.26
CA ILE A 182 15.07 -6.63 6.01
C ILE A 182 15.48 -7.06 4.61
N THR A 183 16.45 -7.96 4.52
CA THR A 183 16.93 -8.49 3.23
C THR A 183 16.35 -9.87 2.93
N LYS A 184 15.81 -10.56 3.94
CA LYS A 184 15.32 -11.93 3.82
C LYS A 184 13.83 -11.93 3.52
N GLU A 185 13.43 -12.81 2.61
CA GLU A 185 12.02 -13.10 2.34
C GLU A 185 11.38 -13.81 3.55
N TYR A 186 10.09 -13.53 3.77
CA TYR A 186 9.34 -14.20 4.83
C TYR A 186 8.98 -15.62 4.40
N LYS A 187 9.03 -16.55 5.36
CA LYS A 187 8.68 -17.95 5.12
C LYS A 187 7.20 -18.07 4.74
N ALA A 188 6.88 -18.93 3.77
CA ALA A 188 5.53 -19.27 3.34
C ALA A 188 4.77 -20.15 4.37
N THR A 189 4.74 -19.71 5.62
CA THR A 189 4.10 -20.39 6.75
C THR A 189 3.24 -19.39 7.51
N LEU A 190 2.26 -19.87 8.28
CA LEU A 190 1.45 -19.01 9.13
C LEU A 190 2.32 -18.21 10.12
N GLN A 191 3.36 -18.83 10.67
CA GLN A 191 4.33 -18.16 11.53
C GLN A 191 5.06 -17.02 10.81
N GLY A 192 5.47 -17.21 9.55
CA GLY A 192 6.08 -16.16 8.73
C GLY A 192 5.15 -14.97 8.50
N LEU A 193 3.84 -15.20 8.37
CA LEU A 193 2.84 -14.12 8.28
C LEU A 193 2.70 -13.33 9.59
N GLU A 194 2.77 -14.00 10.74
CA GLU A 194 2.74 -13.34 12.05
C GLU A 194 4.03 -12.54 12.32
N GLU A 195 5.20 -13.07 11.94
CA GLU A 195 6.47 -12.34 11.97
C GLU A 195 6.41 -11.07 11.11
N ALA A 196 5.86 -11.17 9.89
CA ALA A 196 5.63 -10.02 9.03
C ALA A 196 4.69 -9.00 9.69
N ARG A 197 3.60 -9.44 10.32
CA ARG A 197 2.65 -8.55 11.02
C ARG A 197 3.30 -7.86 12.21
N SER A 198 4.14 -8.57 12.97
CA SER A 198 4.94 -7.99 14.06
C SER A 198 5.87 -6.89 13.55
N MET A 199 6.51 -7.10 12.40
CA MET A 199 7.33 -6.07 11.76
C MET A 199 6.52 -4.88 11.27
N VAL A 200 5.32 -5.11 10.70
CA VAL A 200 4.40 -4.01 10.35
C VAL A 200 4.03 -3.18 11.57
N ARG A 201 3.74 -3.81 12.72
CA ARG A 201 3.49 -3.10 13.97
C ARG A 201 4.70 -2.25 14.38
N THR A 202 5.91 -2.78 14.24
CA THR A 202 7.15 -2.05 14.52
C THR A 202 7.28 -0.80 13.63
N PHE A 203 7.00 -0.92 12.33
CA PHE A 203 6.99 0.24 11.43
C PHE A 203 5.96 1.29 11.85
N LEU A 204 4.73 0.87 12.16
CA LEU A 204 3.65 1.78 12.58
C LEU A 204 4.04 2.55 13.84
N VAL A 205 4.61 1.88 14.85
CA VAL A 205 5.06 2.51 16.10
C VAL A 205 6.16 3.54 15.83
N ARG A 206 7.17 3.18 15.03
CA ARG A 206 8.27 4.10 14.71
C ARG A 206 7.80 5.33 13.93
N ILE A 207 6.87 5.16 12.99
CA ILE A 207 6.27 6.29 12.26
C ILE A 207 5.58 7.27 13.21
N VAL A 208 4.76 6.76 14.13
CA VAL A 208 4.04 7.60 15.09
C VAL A 208 5.02 8.33 16.02
N GLN A 209 6.05 7.63 16.48
CA GLN A 209 7.11 8.25 17.28
C GLN A 209 7.86 9.34 16.51
N GLU A 210 8.17 9.10 15.24
CA GLU A 210 8.83 10.09 14.38
C GLU A 210 7.97 11.34 14.18
N ILE A 211 6.68 11.18 13.88
CA ILE A 211 5.75 12.31 13.77
C ILE A 211 5.71 13.10 15.10
N ASN A 212 5.71 12.42 16.25
CA ASN A 212 5.74 13.08 17.55
C ASN A 212 7.04 13.85 17.80
N ILE A 213 8.17 13.32 17.32
CA ILE A 213 9.47 14.00 17.38
C ILE A 213 9.44 15.27 16.53
N LEU A 214 8.97 15.20 15.29
CA LEU A 214 8.87 16.35 14.38
C LEU A 214 7.93 17.44 14.90
N ASN A 215 6.83 17.05 15.56
CA ASN A 215 5.91 18.00 16.18
C ASN A 215 6.56 18.78 17.34
N ARG A 216 7.52 18.18 18.05
CA ARG A 216 8.26 18.84 19.15
C ARG A 216 9.48 19.61 18.64
N HIS A 217 10.14 19.08 17.62
CA HIS A 217 11.39 19.61 17.08
C HIS A 217 11.31 19.65 15.55
N PRO A 218 10.66 20.68 14.97
CA PRO A 218 10.50 20.79 13.52
C PRO A 218 11.82 20.97 12.77
N GLU A 219 12.88 21.45 13.45
CA GLU A 219 14.21 21.63 12.84
C GLU A 219 14.84 20.32 12.37
N LEU A 220 14.47 19.21 12.99
CA LEU A 220 14.92 17.88 12.60
C LEU A 220 14.47 17.48 11.19
N ALA A 221 13.42 18.11 10.65
CA ALA A 221 12.97 17.85 9.28
C ALA A 221 13.92 18.41 8.21
N LEU A 222 14.85 19.30 8.57
CA LEU A 222 15.83 19.88 7.66
C LEU A 222 17.08 19.02 7.51
N GLU A 223 17.27 18.02 8.38
CA GLU A 223 18.42 17.12 8.35
C GLU A 223 18.34 16.20 7.12
N THR A 224 19.24 16.37 6.17
CA THR A 224 19.30 15.55 4.94
C THR A 224 19.70 14.10 5.20
N ASP A 225 20.47 13.86 6.26
CA ASP A 225 21.01 12.55 6.61
C ASP A 225 20.08 11.74 7.53
N ARG A 226 18.86 12.24 7.74
CA ARG A 226 17.88 11.64 8.62
C ARG A 226 17.36 10.33 8.03
N ILE A 227 17.60 9.25 8.75
CA ILE A 227 17.19 7.90 8.36
C ILE A 227 15.69 7.74 8.58
N GLN A 228 14.99 7.22 7.58
CA GLN A 228 13.55 7.00 7.67
C GLN A 228 13.21 5.92 8.73
N PRO A 229 12.14 6.10 9.54
CA PRO A 229 11.75 5.14 10.58
C PRO A 229 11.32 3.76 10.05
N HIS A 230 11.04 3.66 8.76
CA HIS A 230 10.47 2.48 8.11
C HIS A 230 11.21 2.16 6.80
N MET A 231 11.03 0.94 6.29
CA MET A 231 11.38 0.61 4.92
C MET A 231 10.32 1.13 3.94
N SER A 232 10.58 1.14 2.64
CA SER A 232 9.51 1.40 1.66
C SER A 232 8.42 0.32 1.75
N PRO A 233 7.12 0.70 1.82
CA PRO A 233 6.02 -0.27 1.84
C PRO A 233 6.02 -1.21 0.63
N PHE A 234 6.50 -0.73 -0.53
CA PHE A 234 6.60 -1.52 -1.76
C PHE A 234 7.67 -2.61 -1.64
N ILE A 235 8.87 -2.24 -1.17
CA ILE A 235 9.96 -3.20 -0.91
C ILE A 235 9.51 -4.22 0.14
N PHE A 236 8.79 -3.78 1.16
CA PHE A 236 8.28 -4.69 2.17
C PHE A 236 7.28 -5.70 1.59
N LYS A 237 6.31 -5.25 0.78
CA LYS A 237 5.35 -6.12 0.09
C LYS A 237 6.03 -7.16 -0.78
N GLU A 238 7.14 -6.80 -1.41
CA GLU A 238 7.94 -7.71 -2.23
C GLU A 238 8.58 -8.87 -1.45
N LEU A 239 8.71 -8.77 -0.13
CA LEU A 239 9.27 -9.82 0.72
C LEU A 239 8.19 -10.73 1.33
N LEU A 240 6.91 -10.34 1.21
CA LEU A 240 5.80 -11.06 1.82
C LEU A 240 5.45 -12.33 1.04
N PRO A 241 4.95 -13.38 1.74
CA PRO A 241 4.40 -14.55 1.07
C PRO A 241 3.13 -14.18 0.31
N VAL A 242 2.87 -14.89 -0.79
CA VAL A 242 1.68 -14.68 -1.63
C VAL A 242 0.76 -15.89 -1.52
N GLY A 243 -0.54 -15.65 -1.31
CA GLY A 243 -1.55 -16.68 -1.35
C GLY A 243 -2.07 -16.91 -2.76
N GLN A 244 -2.16 -18.17 -3.20
CA GLN A 244 -2.97 -18.56 -4.35
C GLN A 244 -4.16 -19.42 -3.89
N PRO A 245 -5.33 -19.30 -4.53
CA PRO A 245 -6.45 -20.20 -4.26
C PRO A 245 -6.06 -21.63 -4.64
N LEU A 246 -6.46 -22.60 -3.83
CA LEU A 246 -6.29 -24.01 -4.17
C LEU A 246 -7.17 -24.35 -5.38
N THR A 247 -6.62 -25.11 -6.33
CA THR A 247 -7.45 -25.72 -7.38
C THR A 247 -8.15 -26.95 -6.80
N PRO A 248 -9.35 -27.32 -7.32
CA PRO A 248 -10.10 -28.48 -6.83
C PRO A 248 -9.29 -29.78 -6.84
N ASP A 249 -8.38 -29.93 -7.80
CA ASP A 249 -7.50 -31.10 -7.93
C ASP A 249 -6.48 -31.19 -6.77
N GLU A 250 -5.94 -30.04 -6.31
CA GLU A 250 -5.02 -29.99 -5.17
C GLU A 250 -5.75 -30.19 -3.83
N GLU A 251 -7.03 -29.79 -3.74
CA GLU A 251 -7.87 -30.03 -2.55
C GLU A 251 -8.07 -31.54 -2.34
N GLN A 252 -8.39 -32.27 -3.40
CA GLN A 252 -8.58 -33.73 -3.35
C GLN A 252 -7.30 -34.48 -2.94
N GLU A 253 -6.14 -34.07 -3.45
CA GLU A 253 -4.86 -34.69 -3.10
C GLU A 253 -4.50 -34.47 -1.61
N ARG A 254 -4.82 -33.29 -1.06
CA ARG A 254 -4.65 -33.03 0.38
C ARG A 254 -5.60 -33.82 1.24
N GLU A 255 -6.85 -33.97 0.83
CA GLU A 255 -7.82 -34.81 1.54
C GLU A 255 -7.36 -36.26 1.58
N LEU A 256 -6.87 -36.79 0.46
CA LEU A 256 -6.28 -38.14 0.40
C LEU A 256 -5.08 -38.27 1.33
N ALA A 257 -4.17 -37.29 1.35
CA ALA A 257 -3.01 -37.27 2.23
C ALA A 257 -3.39 -37.26 3.73
N ASN A 258 -4.41 -36.46 4.09
CA ASN A 258 -4.95 -36.44 5.46
C ASN A 258 -5.58 -37.78 5.86
N VAL A 259 -6.29 -38.43 4.94
CA VAL A 259 -6.89 -39.75 5.18
C VAL A 259 -5.80 -40.81 5.34
N THR A 260 -4.74 -40.79 4.53
CA THR A 260 -3.61 -41.73 4.68
C THR A 260 -2.89 -41.54 6.01
N ASP A 261 -2.64 -40.30 6.44
CA ASP A 261 -2.03 -40.01 7.75
C ASP A 261 -2.90 -40.50 8.93
N GLN A 262 -4.23 -40.40 8.81
CA GLN A 262 -5.16 -40.95 9.79
C GLN A 262 -5.11 -42.49 9.81
N ILE A 263 -5.08 -43.12 8.64
CA ILE A 263 -4.97 -44.58 8.51
C ILE A 263 -3.67 -45.07 9.15
N ASP A 264 -2.55 -44.40 8.91
CA ASP A 264 -1.24 -44.78 9.45
C ASP A 264 -1.19 -44.62 10.98
N LYS A 265 -1.82 -43.57 11.54
CA LYS A 265 -1.99 -43.42 12.99
C LYS A 265 -2.84 -44.53 13.60
N VAL A 266 -3.94 -44.93 12.94
CA VAL A 266 -4.80 -46.02 13.43
C VAL A 266 -4.10 -47.37 13.34
N LYS A 267 -3.30 -47.60 12.29
CA LYS A 267 -2.47 -48.81 12.17
C LYS A 267 -1.41 -48.88 13.27
N ALA A 268 -0.69 -47.79 13.52
CA ALA A 268 0.30 -47.73 14.60
C ALA A 268 -0.32 -48.04 15.97
N GLN A 269 -1.51 -47.48 16.27
CA GLN A 269 -2.24 -47.79 17.50
C GLN A 269 -2.70 -49.25 17.59
N LYS A 270 -3.01 -49.87 16.46
CA LYS A 270 -3.43 -51.29 16.40
C LYS A 270 -2.25 -52.24 16.60
N ASP A 271 -1.08 -51.89 16.08
CA ASP A 271 0.15 -52.68 16.24
C ASP A 271 0.68 -52.59 17.69
N ASP A 272 0.54 -51.43 18.34
CA ASP A 272 0.86 -51.25 19.76
C ASP A 272 -0.11 -52.04 20.67
N ALA A 273 -1.38 -52.16 20.30
CA ALA A 273 -2.38 -52.92 21.06
C ALA A 273 -2.25 -54.45 20.90
N SER A 274 -1.56 -54.93 19.87
CA SER A 274 -1.38 -56.37 19.61
C SER A 274 -0.10 -56.96 20.23
N THR A 275 0.70 -56.14 20.92
CA THR A 275 1.99 -56.52 21.54
C THR A 275 1.92 -56.62 23.08
N LEU A 276 0.72 -56.48 23.66
CA LEU A 276 0.40 -56.73 25.08
C LEU A 276 -0.42 -58.02 25.22
#